data_AF-A0A957AEK2-F1
#
_entry.id   AF-A0A957AEK2-F1
#
_cell.length_a   1.000
_cell.length_b   1.000
_cell.length_c   1.000
_cell.angle_alpha   90.00
_cell.angle_beta   90.00
_cell.angle_gamma   90.00
#
_symmetry.space_group_name_H-M   'P 1'
#
loop_
_entity.id
_entity.type
_entity.pdbx_description
1 polymer ?
#
loop_
_entity_poly.entity_id
_entity_poly.type
_entity_poly.pdbx_seq_one_letter_code
_entity_poly.pdbx_strand_id
1 'polypeptide(L)'
;YADLVRFWNGGLQPHFSCEDECMLARLASRADPGLQLAGRLQRDHREIEGLVDAMASARTADERRDALTDFGAKLRDHIRWEERELFEWMQGELSESDLDAIGEYLRTHLPAEPLACPMPHDP
;
A
#
# COMPACT_ATOMS: atom_id res chain seq x y z
N TYR A 1 19.60 -0.60 -5.01
CA TYR A 1 18.55 -0.06 -5.90
C TYR A 1 17.85 -1.16 -6.70
N ALA A 2 18.57 -2.07 -7.37
CA ALA A 2 17.94 -3.21 -8.07
C ALA A 2 16.98 -4.03 -7.17
N ASP A 3 17.37 -4.24 -5.92
CA ASP A 3 16.57 -4.90 -4.90
C ASP A 3 15.26 -4.17 -4.56
N LEU A 4 15.32 -2.83 -4.42
CA LEU A 4 14.14 -2.00 -4.21
C LEU A 4 13.19 -2.07 -5.41
N VAL A 5 13.73 -1.95 -6.63
CA VAL A 5 12.92 -2.02 -7.86
C VAL A 5 12.24 -3.38 -7.99
N ARG A 6 12.93 -4.48 -7.63
CA ARG A 6 12.34 -5.81 -7.59
C ARG A 6 11.20 -5.89 -6.57
N PHE A 7 11.43 -5.41 -5.36
CA PHE A 7 10.44 -5.39 -4.28
C PHE A 7 9.20 -4.55 -4.65
N TRP A 8 9.41 -3.37 -5.23
CA TRP A 8 8.36 -2.50 -5.71
C TRP A 8 7.53 -3.13 -6.83
N ASN A 9 8.18 -3.49 -7.94
CA ASN A 9 7.48 -3.98 -9.15
C ASN A 9 6.80 -5.33 -8.94
N GLY A 10 7.41 -6.22 -8.15
CA GLY A 10 6.88 -7.56 -7.92
C GLY A 10 5.94 -7.68 -6.73
N GLY A 11 6.04 -6.76 -5.77
CA GLY A 11 5.34 -6.84 -4.48
C GLY A 11 4.36 -5.71 -4.28
N LEU A 12 4.87 -4.53 -3.91
CA LEU A 12 4.02 -3.42 -3.45
C LEU A 12 3.13 -2.82 -4.53
N GLN A 13 3.65 -2.60 -5.75
CA GLN A 13 2.85 -1.97 -6.80
C GLN A 13 1.63 -2.84 -7.19
N PRO A 14 1.77 -4.16 -7.43
CA PRO A 14 0.62 -5.04 -7.62
C PRO A 14 -0.35 -5.04 -6.43
N HIS A 15 0.17 -4.99 -5.19
CA HIS A 15 -0.63 -4.94 -3.97
C HIS A 15 -1.54 -3.71 -3.94
N PHE A 16 -0.96 -2.52 -4.03
CA PHE A 16 -1.72 -1.26 -4.06
C PHE A 16 -2.74 -1.22 -5.19
N SER A 17 -2.37 -1.71 -6.37
CA SER A 17 -3.29 -1.78 -7.52
C SER A 17 -4.51 -2.67 -7.22
N CYS A 18 -4.31 -3.79 -6.51
CA CYS A 18 -5.41 -4.69 -6.16
C CYS A 18 -6.31 -4.09 -5.09
N GLU A 19 -5.73 -3.47 -4.07
CA GLU A 19 -6.47 -2.78 -3.00
C GLU A 19 -7.28 -1.61 -3.56
N ASP A 20 -6.68 -0.79 -4.43
CA ASP A 20 -7.36 0.33 -5.04
C ASP A 20 -8.60 -0.14 -5.83
N GLU A 21 -8.45 -1.20 -6.63
CA GLU A 21 -9.50 -1.75 -7.47
C GLU A 21 -10.65 -2.35 -6.65
N CYS A 22 -10.34 -3.12 -5.60
CA CYS A 22 -11.37 -3.82 -4.85
C CYS A 22 -11.92 -3.00 -3.66
N MET A 23 -11.19 -2.06 -3.09
CA MET A 23 -11.58 -1.39 -1.84
C MET A 23 -12.14 0.01 -2.05
N LEU A 24 -11.54 0.86 -2.89
CA LEU A 24 -11.85 2.30 -2.91
C LEU A 24 -13.35 2.61 -3.11
N ALA A 25 -13.98 2.00 -4.11
CA ALA A 25 -15.40 2.21 -4.37
C ALA A 25 -16.29 1.70 -3.22
N ARG A 26 -15.93 0.56 -2.63
CA ARG A 26 -16.66 -0.05 -1.50
C ARG A 26 -16.59 0.86 -0.28
N LEU A 27 -15.40 1.33 0.08
CA LEU A 27 -15.16 2.27 1.17
C LEU A 27 -15.90 3.59 0.94
N ALA A 28 -15.73 4.21 -0.24
CA ALA A 28 -16.33 5.51 -0.56
C ALA A 28 -17.87 5.48 -0.55
N SER A 29 -18.47 4.33 -0.86
CA SER A 29 -19.93 4.15 -0.83
C SER A 29 -20.56 4.22 0.57
N ARG A 30 -19.74 4.11 1.63
CA ARG A 30 -20.21 4.10 3.04
C ARG A 30 -20.25 5.49 3.68
N ALA A 31 -20.18 6.57 2.89
CA ALA A 31 -20.10 7.95 3.37
C ALA A 31 -18.99 8.13 4.42
N ASP A 32 -19.09 9.08 5.34
CA ASP A 32 -18.08 9.22 6.41
C ASP A 32 -18.27 8.13 7.49
N PRO A 33 -17.17 7.48 7.95
CA PRO A 33 -15.77 7.80 7.63
C PRO A 33 -15.19 7.07 6.41
N GLY A 34 -15.91 6.15 5.77
CA GLY A 34 -15.45 5.35 4.62
C GLY A 34 -14.88 6.17 3.46
N LEU A 35 -15.48 7.33 3.14
CA LEU A 35 -14.97 8.25 2.13
C LEU A 35 -13.60 8.84 2.51
N GLN A 36 -13.39 9.17 3.79
CA GLN A 36 -12.10 9.67 4.28
C GLN A 36 -11.03 8.58 4.25
N LEU A 37 -11.41 7.36 4.62
CA LEU A 37 -10.53 6.19 4.58
C LEU A 37 -10.09 5.87 3.14
N ALA A 38 -11.03 5.84 2.19
CA ALA A 38 -10.73 5.67 0.76
C ALA A 38 -9.81 6.78 0.25
N GLY A 39 -10.09 8.04 0.63
CA GLY A 39 -9.26 9.18 0.25
C GLY A 39 -7.85 9.09 0.82
N ARG A 40 -7.68 8.59 2.06
CA ARG A 40 -6.35 8.38 2.65
C ARG A 40 -5.60 7.26 1.96
N LEU A 41 -6.23 6.11 1.75
CA LEU A 41 -5.64 4.95 1.05
C LEU A 41 -5.04 5.39 -0.29
N GLN A 42 -5.86 6.02 -1.13
CA GLN A 42 -5.44 6.47 -2.46
C GLN A 42 -4.31 7.53 -2.40
N ARG A 43 -4.34 8.45 -1.42
CA ARG A 43 -3.28 9.46 -1.27
C ARG A 43 -1.96 8.82 -0.84
N ASP A 44 -2.01 7.91 0.12
CA ASP A 44 -0.81 7.23 0.62
C ASP A 44 -0.16 6.41 -0.49
N HIS A 45 -0.95 5.65 -1.27
CA HIS A 45 -0.44 4.91 -2.44
C HIS A 45 0.26 5.83 -3.46
N ARG A 46 -0.39 6.92 -3.87
CA ARG A 46 0.20 7.88 -4.81
C ARG A 46 1.47 8.56 -4.29
N GLU A 47 1.53 8.84 -2.99
CA GLU A 47 2.72 9.43 -2.37
C GLU A 47 3.89 8.45 -2.38
N ILE A 48 3.63 7.17 -2.05
CA ILE A 48 4.64 6.12 -2.10
C ILE A 48 5.14 5.90 -3.53
N GLU A 49 4.24 5.88 -4.52
CA GLU A 49 4.59 5.83 -5.95
C GLU A 49 5.50 7.01 -6.34
N GLY A 50 5.13 8.22 -5.94
CA GLY A 50 5.93 9.43 -6.20
C GLY A 50 7.33 9.38 -5.60
N LEU A 51 7.50 8.75 -4.43
CA LEU A 51 8.81 8.54 -3.82
C LEU A 51 9.68 7.55 -4.61
N VAL A 52 9.06 6.53 -5.21
CA VAL A 52 9.76 5.61 -6.13
C VAL A 52 10.23 6.33 -7.39
N ASP A 53 9.38 7.18 -7.96
CA ASP A 53 9.73 8.02 -9.10
C ASP A 53 10.82 9.05 -8.77
N ALA A 54 10.78 9.64 -7.57
CA ALA A 54 11.82 10.53 -7.07
C ALA A 54 13.16 9.80 -6.96
N MET A 55 13.17 8.57 -6.44
CA MET A 55 14.37 7.75 -6.41
C MET A 55 14.88 7.42 -7.82
N ALA A 56 13.99 7.13 -8.78
CA ALA A 56 14.37 6.84 -10.16
C ALA A 56 15.00 8.05 -10.87
N SER A 57 14.44 9.24 -10.64
CA SER A 57 14.84 10.50 -11.28
C SER A 57 15.97 11.26 -10.56
N ALA A 58 16.35 10.86 -9.35
CA ALA A 58 17.41 11.47 -8.55
C ALA A 58 18.72 11.61 -9.32
N ARG A 59 19.27 12.84 -9.31
CA ARG A 59 20.51 13.25 -9.98
C ARG A 59 21.74 13.02 -9.11
N THR A 60 21.55 12.98 -7.80
CA THR A 60 22.62 12.74 -6.83
C THR A 60 22.33 11.51 -5.96
N ALA A 61 23.36 11.01 -5.29
CA ALA A 61 23.21 9.94 -4.31
C ALA A 61 22.45 10.41 -3.06
N ASP A 62 22.58 11.68 -2.70
CA ASP A 62 21.90 12.27 -1.54
C ASP A 62 20.40 12.37 -1.76
N GLU A 63 19.95 12.92 -2.90
CA GLU A 63 18.53 12.97 -3.28
C GLU A 63 17.89 11.57 -3.28
N ARG A 64 18.60 10.58 -3.80
CA ARG A 64 18.11 9.19 -3.83
C ARG A 64 17.98 8.60 -2.43
N ARG A 65 18.91 8.90 -1.53
CA ARG A 65 18.89 8.42 -0.14
C ARG A 65 17.77 9.08 0.65
N ASP A 66 17.55 10.37 0.44
CA ASP A 66 16.48 11.12 1.11
C ASP A 66 15.11 10.56 0.68
N ALA A 67 14.88 10.39 -0.63
CA ALA A 67 13.67 9.75 -1.14
C ALA A 67 13.46 8.31 -0.65
N LEU A 68 14.53 7.53 -0.48
CA LEU A 68 14.46 6.18 0.11
C LEU A 68 14.07 6.22 1.61
N THR A 69 14.58 7.21 2.34
CA THR A 69 14.27 7.40 3.76
C THR A 69 12.80 7.76 3.94
N ASP A 70 12.31 8.69 3.11
CA ASP A 70 10.91 9.10 3.10
C ASP A 70 10.00 7.95 2.68
N PHE A 71 10.39 7.16 1.68
CA PHE A 71 9.66 5.95 1.26
C PHE A 71 9.48 4.97 2.41
N GLY A 72 10.57 4.65 3.14
CA GLY A 72 10.50 3.72 4.26
C GLY A 72 9.63 4.23 5.41
N ALA A 73 9.70 5.54 5.70
CA ALA A 73 8.85 6.17 6.71
C ALA A 73 7.37 6.14 6.30
N LYS A 74 7.06 6.55 5.06
CA LYS A 74 5.69 6.61 4.54
C LYS A 74 5.06 5.22 4.46
N LEU A 75 5.78 4.22 3.94
CA LEU A 75 5.30 2.84 3.84
C LEU A 75 4.98 2.26 5.23
N ARG A 76 5.87 2.45 6.20
CA ARG A 76 5.64 1.99 7.58
C ARG A 76 4.40 2.64 8.19
N ASP A 77 4.23 3.93 8.01
CA ASP A 77 3.13 4.69 8.59
C ASP A 77 1.80 4.34 7.91
N HIS A 78 1.83 4.04 6.61
CA HIS A 78 0.71 3.50 5.84
C HIS A 78 0.29 2.10 6.34
N ILE A 79 1.20 1.13 6.41
CA ILE A 79 0.90 -0.24 6.89
C ILE A 79 0.29 -0.22 8.30
N ARG A 80 0.90 0.55 9.21
CA ARG A 80 0.38 0.67 10.60
C ARG A 80 -1.01 1.27 10.66
N TRP A 81 -1.31 2.19 9.76
CA TRP A 81 -2.64 2.78 9.67
C TRP A 81 -3.65 1.78 9.12
N GLU A 82 -3.28 1.03 8.09
CA GLU A 82 -4.15 0.01 7.53
C GLU A 82 -4.57 -1.01 8.59
N GLU A 83 -3.58 -1.55 9.30
CA GLU A 83 -3.78 -2.53 10.36
C GLU A 83 -4.66 -2.00 11.51
N ARG A 84 -4.45 -0.75 11.93
CA ARG A 84 -5.08 -0.21 13.16
C ARG A 84 -6.40 0.49 12.95
N GLU A 85 -6.62 1.03 11.76
CA GLU A 85 -7.77 1.87 11.49
C GLU A 85 -8.57 1.33 10.30
N LEU A 86 -7.95 1.14 9.13
CA LEU A 86 -8.67 0.76 7.92
C LEU A 86 -9.31 -0.63 8.06
N PHE A 87 -8.51 -1.63 8.41
CA PHE A 87 -8.96 -3.02 8.48
C PHE A 87 -9.89 -3.25 9.67
N GLU A 88 -9.66 -2.60 10.81
CA GLU A 88 -10.58 -2.63 11.94
C GLU A 88 -11.95 -2.05 11.57
N TRP A 89 -11.95 -0.89 10.88
CA TRP A 89 -13.19 -0.29 10.40
C TRP A 89 -13.90 -1.17 9.37
N MET A 90 -13.16 -1.76 8.42
CA MET A 90 -13.74 -2.66 7.43
C MET A 90 -14.39 -3.89 8.06
N GLN A 91 -13.76 -4.50 9.05
CA GLN A 91 -14.30 -5.65 9.78
C GLN A 91 -15.56 -5.30 10.57
N GLY A 92 -15.67 -4.07 11.07
CA GLY A 92 -16.85 -3.59 11.80
C GLY A 92 -18.03 -3.16 10.92
N GLU A 93 -17.76 -2.58 9.75
CA GLU A 93 -18.76 -1.87 8.95
C GLU A 93 -19.11 -2.54 7.61
N LEU A 94 -18.22 -3.37 7.05
CA LEU A 94 -18.53 -4.10 5.82
C LEU A 94 -19.24 -5.41 6.13
N SER A 95 -20.09 -5.84 5.21
CA SER A 95 -20.76 -7.13 5.33
C SER A 95 -19.76 -8.27 5.12
N GLU A 96 -20.05 -9.45 5.67
CA GLU A 96 -19.25 -10.66 5.44
C GLU A 96 -19.09 -10.94 3.94
N SER A 97 -20.15 -10.77 3.14
CA SER A 97 -20.10 -10.91 1.69
C SER A 97 -19.19 -9.89 1.00
N ASP A 98 -19.07 -8.66 1.52
CA ASP A 98 -18.13 -7.67 0.97
C ASP A 98 -16.69 -8.07 1.29
N LEU A 99 -16.43 -8.49 2.54
CA LEU A 99 -15.11 -8.93 3.00
C LEU A 99 -14.64 -10.18 2.25
N ASP A 100 -15.53 -11.14 2.03
CA ASP A 100 -15.25 -12.35 1.23
C ASP A 100 -14.91 -11.99 -0.21
N ALA A 101 -15.66 -11.06 -0.83
CA ALA A 101 -15.38 -10.62 -2.20
C ALA A 101 -14.02 -9.92 -2.31
N ILE A 102 -13.64 -9.11 -1.31
CA ILE A 102 -12.32 -8.49 -1.24
C ILE A 102 -11.24 -9.57 -1.10
N GLY A 103 -11.40 -10.50 -0.14
CA GLY A 103 -10.45 -11.59 0.09
C GLY A 103 -10.26 -12.49 -1.15
N GLU A 104 -11.33 -12.82 -1.85
CA GLU A 104 -11.28 -13.58 -3.11
C GLU A 104 -10.53 -12.83 -4.20
N TYR A 105 -10.82 -11.54 -4.35
CA TYR A 105 -10.16 -10.69 -5.33
C TYR A 105 -8.65 -10.64 -5.08
N LEU A 106 -8.24 -10.38 -3.83
CA LEU A 106 -6.83 -10.31 -3.44
C LEU A 106 -6.13 -11.64 -3.68
N ARG A 107 -6.72 -12.78 -3.29
CA ARG A 107 -6.13 -14.12 -3.49
C ARG A 107 -5.97 -14.49 -4.96
N THR A 108 -6.84 -13.98 -5.82
CA THR A 108 -6.82 -14.23 -7.26
C THR A 108 -5.73 -13.42 -7.97
N HIS A 109 -5.47 -12.19 -7.51
CA HIS A 109 -4.61 -11.23 -8.23
C HIS A 109 -3.23 -11.03 -7.60
N LEU A 110 -3.05 -11.42 -6.34
CA LEU A 110 -1.76 -11.33 -5.65
C LEU A 110 -1.09 -12.70 -5.50
N PRO A 111 0.26 -12.74 -5.49
CA PRO A 111 0.99 -13.96 -5.22
C PRO A 111 0.69 -14.47 -3.80
N ALA A 112 0.67 -15.81 -3.64
CA ALA A 112 0.39 -16.44 -2.36
C ALA A 112 1.44 -16.15 -1.28
N GLU A 113 2.68 -15.87 -1.69
CA GLU A 113 3.76 -15.46 -0.79
C GLU A 113 4.18 -14.03 -1.11
N PRO A 114 4.22 -13.13 -0.11
CA PRO A 114 4.73 -11.78 -0.30
C PRO A 114 6.23 -11.83 -0.61
N LEU A 115 6.66 -10.97 -1.54
CA LEU A 115 8.08 -10.77 -1.80
C LEU A 115 8.73 -10.14 -0.56
N ALA A 116 9.67 -10.87 0.03
CA ALA A 116 10.42 -10.37 1.18
C ALA A 116 11.17 -9.08 0.81
N CYS A 117 11.12 -8.11 1.71
CA CYS A 117 11.97 -6.93 1.60
C CYS A 117 13.43 -7.41 1.65
N PRO A 118 14.27 -7.05 0.66
CA PRO A 118 15.66 -7.50 0.60
C PRO A 118 16.57 -6.82 1.63
N MET A 119 16.05 -5.88 2.41
CA MET A 119 16.80 -5.22 3.46
C MET A 119 16.85 -6.11 4.70
N PRO A 120 18.02 -6.29 5.34
CA PRO A 120 18.09 -7.03 6.59
C PRO A 120 17.18 -6.36 7.62
N HIS A 121 16.29 -7.16 8.21
CA HIS A 121 15.59 -6.75 9.42
C HIS A 121 16.63 -6.75 10.54
N ASP A 122 16.99 -5.57 11.05
CA ASP A 122 17.78 -5.52 12.28
C ASP A 122 16.97 -6.21 13.40
N PRO A 123 17.60 -7.10 14.18
CA PRO A 123 16.96 -7.91 15.21
C PRO A 123 16.39 -7.08 16.39
#